data_AF-A0A8T3Q563-F1
#
_entry.id   AF-A0A8T3Q563-F1
#
_cell.length_a   1.000
_cell.length_b   1.000
_cell.length_c   1.000
_cell.angle_alpha   90.00
_cell.angle_beta   90.00
_cell.angle_gamma   90.00
#
_symmetry.space_group_name_H-M   'P 1'
#
loop_
_entity.id
_entity.type
_entity.pdbx_description
1 polymer ?
#
loop_
_entity_poly.entity_id
_entity_poly.type
_entity_poly.pdbx_seq_one_letter_code
_entity_poly.pdbx_strand_id
1 'polypeptide(L)'
;MDEEVPSYYASGLNVVVSPWDITLRFSIREGDTPKDIRPVANVILSPQHAWILARLLRKQIDAYEQQVGKINLPPRLLNDLGVED
;
A
#
# COMPACT_ATOMS: atom_id res chain seq x y z
N MET A 1 -11.94 20.91 19.38
CA MET A 1 -10.72 20.08 19.46
C MET A 1 -10.61 19.42 18.12
N ASP A 2 -9.60 19.75 17.33
CA ASP A 2 -9.26 18.92 16.17
C ASP A 2 -8.87 17.55 16.74
N GLU A 3 -9.67 16.54 16.43
CA GLU A 3 -9.36 15.17 16.80
C GLU A 3 -8.13 14.76 15.98
N GLU A 4 -7.00 14.53 16.64
CA GLU A 4 -5.77 14.15 15.96
C GLU A 4 -5.98 12.80 15.28
N VAL A 5 -5.89 12.78 13.94
CA VAL A 5 -6.07 11.55 13.17
C VAL A 5 -4.88 10.62 13.46
N PRO A 6 -5.12 9.37 13.89
CA PRO A 6 -4.03 8.48 14.25
C PRO A 6 -3.17 8.16 13.03
N SER A 7 -1.86 8.23 13.22
CA SER A 7 -0.86 7.85 12.20
C SER A 7 -0.28 6.48 12.52
N TYR A 8 -0.22 5.61 11.52
CA TYR A 8 0.30 4.25 11.66
C TYR A 8 1.43 3.97 10.68
N TYR A 9 2.48 3.30 11.14
CA TYR A 9 3.50 2.73 10.27
C TYR A 9 3.08 1.32 9.81
N ALA A 10 3.19 1.07 8.51
CA ALA A 10 2.92 -0.22 7.90
C ALA A 10 4.05 -0.59 6.94
N SER A 11 4.53 -1.83 7.04
CA SER A 11 5.57 -2.40 6.18
C SER A 11 5.03 -3.50 5.26
N GLY A 12 3.73 -3.80 5.34
CA GLY A 12 3.03 -4.76 4.50
C GLY A 12 1.65 -4.23 4.11
N LEU A 13 1.25 -4.49 2.87
CA LEU A 13 -0.04 -4.14 2.31
C LEU A 13 -0.60 -5.34 1.54
N ASN A 14 -1.85 -5.70 1.82
CA ASN A 14 -2.63 -6.63 1.01
C ASN A 14 -3.91 -5.94 0.54
N VAL A 15 -4.23 -6.07 -0.76
CA VAL A 15 -5.42 -5.49 -1.38
C VAL A 15 -6.43 -6.60 -1.62
N VAL A 16 -7.59 -6.49 -0.98
CA VAL A 16 -8.70 -7.43 -1.17
C VAL A 16 -9.82 -6.72 -1.92
N VAL A 17 -10.26 -7.32 -3.02
CA VAL A 17 -11.29 -6.77 -3.90
C VAL A 17 -12.57 -7.57 -3.73
N SER A 18 -13.69 -6.87 -3.55
CA SER A 18 -15.05 -7.41 -3.59
C SER A 18 -15.87 -6.68 -4.66
N PRO A 19 -17.08 -7.16 -5.02
CA PRO A 19 -17.96 -6.44 -5.93
C PRO A 19 -18.36 -5.04 -5.44
N TRP A 20 -18.31 -4.80 -4.14
CA TRP A 20 -18.83 -3.58 -3.51
C TRP A 20 -17.74 -2.63 -3.03
N ASP A 21 -16.56 -3.16 -2.71
CA ASP A 21 -15.48 -2.41 -2.09
C ASP A 21 -14.09 -2.97 -2.42
N ILE A 22 -13.08 -2.16 -2.11
CA ILE A 22 -11.68 -2.53 -2.11
C ILE A 22 -11.13 -2.23 -0.72
N THR A 23 -10.60 -3.27 -0.07
CA THR A 23 -10.03 -3.19 1.28
C THR A 23 -8.51 -3.21 1.21
N LEU A 24 -7.87 -2.16 1.72
CA LEU A 24 -6.44 -2.09 1.95
C LEU A 24 -6.15 -2.59 3.37
N ARG A 25 -5.49 -3.74 3.49
CA ARG A 25 -5.11 -4.34 4.77
C ARG A 25 -3.65 -4.06 5.05
N PHE A 26 -3.40 -3.12 5.95
CA PHE A 26 -2.07 -2.73 6.38
C PHE A 26 -1.60 -3.61 7.53
N SER A 27 -0.32 -3.98 7.48
CA SER A 27 0.34 -4.77 8.52
C SER A 27 1.77 -4.30 8.74
N ILE A 28 2.33 -4.68 9.88
CA ILE A 28 3.75 -4.51 10.19
C ILE A 28 4.36 -5.89 10.41
N ARG A 29 5.58 -6.07 9.91
CA ARG A 29 6.38 -7.26 10.17
C ARG A 29 7.27 -6.98 11.37
N GLU A 30 7.03 -7.67 12.48
CA GLU A 30 7.75 -7.47 13.75
C GLU A 30 8.96 -8.41 13.91
N GLY A 31 9.16 -9.34 12.98
CA GLY A 31 10.25 -10.33 13.00
C GLY A 31 10.46 -11.07 11.68
N ASP A 32 11.40 -12.01 11.67
CA ASP A 32 11.80 -12.71 10.44
C ASP A 32 10.87 -13.86 10.05
N THR A 33 9.96 -14.31 10.92
CA THR A 33 9.07 -15.42 10.60
C THR A 33 7.76 -14.94 9.97
N PRO A 34 7.10 -15.76 9.13
CA PRO A 34 5.78 -15.43 8.58
C PRO A 34 4.68 -15.24 9.63
N LYS A 35 4.91 -15.68 10.87
CA LYS A 35 3.99 -15.52 11.99
C LYS A 35 4.09 -14.15 12.65
N ASP A 36 5.12 -13.37 12.32
CA ASP A 36 5.39 -12.05 12.92
C ASP A 36 4.70 -10.91 12.15
N ILE A 37 3.60 -11.20 11.43
CA ILE A 37 2.82 -10.19 10.71
C ILE A 37 1.65 -9.76 11.61
N ARG A 38 1.70 -8.51 12.08
CA ARG A 38 0.64 -7.92 12.89
C ARG A 38 -0.21 -6.96 12.05
N PRO A 39 -1.55 -7.12 12.01
CA PRO A 39 -2.44 -6.15 11.38
C PRO A 39 -2.34 -4.77 12.07
N VAL A 40 -2.40 -3.71 11.28
CA VAL A 40 -2.26 -2.33 11.75
C VAL A 40 -3.53 -1.54 11.49
N ALA A 41 -4.04 -1.55 10.25
CA ALA A 41 -5.25 -0.84 9.88
C ALA A 41 -5.90 -1.48 8.66
N ASN A 42 -7.23 -1.38 8.56
CA ASN A 42 -7.97 -1.71 7.36
C ASN A 42 -8.65 -0.43 6.85
N VAL A 43 -8.42 -0.10 5.59
CA VAL A 43 -9.10 1.02 4.92
C VAL A 43 -10.00 0.45 3.83
N ILE A 44 -11.30 0.67 3.95
CA ILE A 44 -12.30 0.17 3.01
C ILE A 44 -12.73 1.32 2.11
N LEU A 45 -12.61 1.15 0.81
CA LEU A 45 -12.91 2.16 -0.20
C LEU A 45 -13.99 1.64 -1.13
N SER A 46 -14.88 2.53 -1.59
CA SER A 46 -15.67 2.21 -2.77
C SER A 46 -14.77 2.07 -4.00
N PRO A 47 -15.19 1.33 -5.05
CA PRO A 47 -14.39 1.15 -6.26
C PRO A 47 -13.92 2.47 -6.91
N GLN A 48 -14.78 3.50 -6.86
CA GLN A 48 -14.47 4.82 -7.38
C GLN A 48 -13.34 5.50 -6.59
N HIS A 49 -13.36 5.43 -5.26
CA HIS A 49 -12.33 6.00 -4.41
C HIS A 49 -10.99 5.25 -4.54
N ALA A 50 -11.03 3.92 -4.62
CA ALA A 50 -9.83 3.13 -4.83
C ALA A 50 -9.15 3.45 -6.17
N TRP A 51 -9.93 3.67 -7.23
CA TRP A 51 -9.41 4.09 -8.52
C TRP A 51 -8.76 5.47 -8.48
N ILE A 52 -9.36 6.43 -7.76
CA ILE A 52 -8.79 7.78 -7.58
C ILE A 52 -7.49 7.67 -6.78
N LEU A 53 -7.50 6.92 -5.68
CA LEU A 53 -6.32 6.68 -4.85
C LEU A 53 -5.16 6.11 -5.66
N ALA A 54 -5.41 5.09 -6.48
CA ALA A 54 -4.36 4.45 -7.29
C ALA A 54 -3.65 5.46 -8.21
N ARG A 55 -4.40 6.37 -8.83
CA ARG A 55 -3.85 7.39 -9.74
C ARG A 55 -3.13 8.51 -9.02
N LEU A 56 -3.70 8.97 -7.91
CA LEU A 56 -3.03 9.95 -7.05
C LEU A 56 -1.72 9.38 -6.54
N LEU A 57 -1.74 8.15 -6.04
CA LEU A 57 -0.54 7.50 -5.51
C LEU A 57 0.52 7.31 -6.59
N ARG A 58 0.16 6.84 -7.78
CA ARG A 58 1.09 6.75 -8.92
C ARG A 58 1.74 8.10 -9.23
N LYS A 59 0.93 9.16 -9.37
CA LYS A 59 1.44 10.51 -9.64
C LYS A 59 2.45 10.97 -8.58
N GLN A 60 2.20 10.69 -7.30
CA GLN A 60 3.11 11.07 -6.22
C GLN A 60 4.40 10.24 -6.22
N ILE A 61 4.31 8.93 -6.52
CA ILE A 61 5.49 8.07 -6.68
C ILE A 61 6.37 8.56 -7.83
N ASP A 62 5.79 8.86 -8.99
CA ASP A 62 6.54 9.34 -10.15
C ASP A 62 7.26 10.66 -9.82
N ALA A 63 6.59 11.58 -9.11
CA ALA A 63 7.20 12.83 -8.65
C ALA A 63 8.34 12.59 -7.64
N TYR A 64 8.17 11.64 -6.72
CA TYR A 64 9.21 11.24 -5.78
C TYR A 64 10.44 10.68 -6.52
N GLU A 65 10.26 9.79 -7.49
CA GLU A 65 11.38 9.20 -8.23
C GLU A 65 12.17 10.22 -9.05
N GLN A 66 11.50 11.24 -9.58
CA GLN A 66 12.15 12.35 -10.27
C GLN A 66 12.99 13.24 -9.33
N GLN A 67 12.54 13.42 -8.09
CA GLN A 67 13.18 14.33 -7.12
C GLN A 67 14.25 13.66 -6.27
N VAL A 68 14.01 12.42 -5.83
CA VAL A 68 14.82 11.71 -4.85
C VAL A 68 15.64 10.59 -5.50
N GLY A 69 15.08 9.92 -6.50
CA GLY A 69 15.71 8.82 -7.22
C GLY A 69 14.80 7.59 -7.32
N LYS A 70 15.18 6.66 -8.21
CA LYS A 70 14.39 5.46 -8.52
C LYS A 70 14.22 4.55 -7.30
N ILE A 71 13.01 4.03 -7.12
CA ILE A 71 12.68 3.01 -6.14
C ILE A 71 13.10 1.66 -6.70
N ASN A 72 14.22 1.13 -6.20
CA ASN A 72 14.70 -0.18 -6.62
C ASN A 72 13.96 -1.29 -5.87
N LEU A 73 13.11 -2.03 -6.59
CA LEU A 73 12.43 -3.20 -6.05
C LEU A 73 13.21 -4.49 -6.36
N PRO A 74 13.26 -5.44 -5.41
CA PRO A 74 13.75 -6.79 -5.69
C PRO A 74 13.01 -7.41 -6.89
N PRO A 75 13.71 -8.04 -7.86
CA PRO A 75 13.08 -8.59 -9.07
C PRO A 75 11.92 -9.56 -8.82
N ARG A 76 11.98 -10.31 -7.71
CA ARG A 76 10.90 -11.21 -7.30
C ARG A 76 9.58 -10.47 -7.07
N LEU A 77 9.63 -9.28 -6.48
CA LEU A 77 8.42 -8.49 -6.21
C LEU A 77 7.82 -7.88 -7.48
N LEU A 78 8.63 -7.54 -8.48
CA LEU A 78 8.14 -7.06 -9.78
C LEU A 78 7.35 -8.15 -10.51
N ASN A 79 7.89 -9.38 -10.53
CA ASN A 79 7.23 -10.54 -11.10
C ASN A 79 5.91 -10.87 -10.40
N ASP A 80 5.88 -10.83 -9.07
CA ASP A 80 4.68 -11.09 -8.27
C ASP A 80 3.58 -10.05 -8.51
N LEU A 81 3.96 -8.81 -8.86
CA LEU A 81 3.02 -7.74 -9.19
C LEU A 81 2.54 -7.78 -10.64
N GLY A 82 3.08 -8.67 -11.49
CA GLY A 82 2.77 -8.74 -12.91
C GLY A 82 3.18 -7.48 -13.68
N VAL A 83 4.14 -6.72 -13.15
CA VAL A 83 4.68 -5.50 -13.77
C VAL A 83 6.03 -5.90 -14.38
N GLU A 84 6.00 -6.43 -15.61
CA GLU A 84 7.20 -6.55 -16.43
C GLU A 84 7.55 -5.14 -16.96
N ASP A 85 8.82 -4.74 -16.84
CA ASP A 85 9.37 -3.52 -17.48
C ASP A 85 9.38 -3.65 -19.01
#